data_AF-A0A3D3GXQ3-F1
#
_entry.id   AF-A0A3D3GXQ3-F1
#
_cell.length_a   1.000
_cell.length_b   1.000
_cell.length_c   1.000
_cell.angle_alpha   90.00
_cell.angle_beta   90.00
_cell.angle_gamma   90.00
#
_symmetry.space_group_name_H-M   'P 1'
#
loop_
_entity.id
_entity.type
_entity.pdbx_description
1 polymer ?
#
loop_
_entity_poly.entity_id
_entity_poly.type
_entity_poly.pdbx_seq_one_letter_code
_entity_poly.pdbx_strand_id
1 'polypeptide(L)'
;MNLCKRVFSKKTSKTIAETTPKKNTKKSTSNKKKVATVSFDNPLILSRDQHPVSRQLMSPNALKVLHRLNKGGFDAYLVGGGVRDILLGF
;
A
#
# COMPACT_ATOMS: atom_id res chain seq x y z
N MET A 1 -15.72 -19.47 -14.41
CA MET A 1 -16.11 -18.96 -13.07
C MET A 1 -14.94 -19.14 -12.11
N ASN A 2 -13.83 -18.41 -12.31
CA ASN A 2 -12.61 -18.57 -11.49
C ASN A 2 -12.32 -17.26 -10.77
N LEU A 3 -12.97 -17.09 -9.62
CA LEU A 3 -12.80 -15.96 -8.72
C LEU A 3 -11.43 -16.08 -8.02
N CYS A 4 -10.45 -15.35 -8.55
CA CYS A 4 -9.31 -14.77 -7.84
C CYS A 4 -8.76 -15.55 -6.62
N LYS A 5 -8.30 -16.79 -6.80
CA LYS A 5 -7.45 -17.48 -5.81
C LYS A 5 -6.00 -17.03 -5.96
N ARG A 6 -5.66 -15.80 -5.54
CA ARG A 6 -4.27 -15.38 -5.31
C ARG A 6 -4.14 -14.07 -4.55
N VAL A 7 -4.72 -13.96 -3.35
CA VAL A 7 -4.53 -12.77 -2.50
C VAL A 7 -3.93 -13.22 -1.18
N PHE A 8 -2.58 -13.25 -1.22
CA PHE A 8 -1.64 -13.21 -0.10
C PHE A 8 -1.67 -14.35 0.92
N SER A 9 -0.87 -15.38 0.62
CA SER A 9 -0.23 -16.27 1.60
C SER A 9 0.47 -15.43 2.67
N LYS A 10 -0.18 -15.24 3.83
CA LYS A 10 0.45 -14.66 5.01
C LYS A 10 1.24 -15.75 5.71
N LYS A 11 2.53 -15.82 5.39
CA LYS A 11 3.53 -16.50 6.22
C LYS A 11 3.77 -15.65 7.46
N THR A 12 3.63 -16.27 8.61
CA THR A 12 4.01 -15.78 9.94
C THR A 12 5.53 -15.67 10.04
N SER A 13 6.04 -14.51 10.44
CA SER A 13 7.30 -14.41 11.18
C SER A 13 7.35 -13.09 11.94
N LYS A 14 7.06 -13.19 13.24
CA LYS A 14 7.62 -12.33 14.28
C LYS A 14 9.16 -12.40 14.18
N THR A 15 9.84 -11.27 14.32
CA THR A 15 10.95 -11.02 15.27
C THR A 15 11.40 -9.56 15.12
N ILE A 16 11.47 -8.88 16.26
CA ILE A 16 11.98 -7.53 16.46
C ILE A 16 13.50 -7.64 16.66
N ALA A 17 14.30 -6.85 15.92
CA ALA A 17 15.67 -6.50 16.29
C ALA A 17 16.11 -5.24 15.53
N GLU A 18 16.51 -4.21 16.25
CA GLU A 18 17.17 -2.98 15.76
C GLU A 18 18.60 -3.26 15.29
N THR A 19 19.04 -2.66 14.18
CA THR A 19 20.39 -2.07 14.01
C THR A 19 20.52 -1.28 12.69
N THR A 20 20.99 -0.05 12.79
CA THR A 20 21.47 0.86 11.72
C THR A 20 22.76 0.34 11.03
N PRO A 21 23.42 1.04 10.07
CA PRO A 21 23.05 1.55 8.73
C PRO A 21 24.01 0.98 7.63
N LYS A 22 23.58 0.78 6.36
CA LYS A 22 24.53 0.53 5.24
C LYS A 22 24.11 1.15 3.91
N LYS A 23 24.83 2.23 3.58
CA LYS A 23 25.13 2.78 2.25
C LYS A 23 25.52 1.66 1.27
N ASN A 24 24.88 1.57 0.11
CA ASN A 24 25.53 0.97 -1.05
C ASN A 24 25.04 1.56 -2.38
N THR A 25 25.94 2.33 -2.96
CA THR A 25 26.01 2.76 -4.35
C THR A 25 26.09 1.56 -5.29
N LYS A 26 25.16 1.41 -6.24
CA LYS A 26 25.43 0.73 -7.53
C LYS A 26 24.69 1.40 -8.70
N LYS A 27 25.52 2.13 -9.45
CA LYS A 27 25.50 2.47 -10.88
C LYS A 27 24.75 1.46 -11.78
N SER A 28 23.84 1.96 -12.60
CA SER A 28 23.54 1.39 -13.93
C SER A 28 22.85 2.43 -14.83
N THR A 29 23.66 2.98 -15.74
CA THR A 29 23.25 3.69 -16.94
C THR A 29 22.44 2.75 -17.84
N SER A 30 21.24 3.14 -18.29
CA SER A 30 20.74 2.79 -19.62
C SER A 30 19.55 3.67 -20.00
N ASN A 31 19.79 4.52 -20.99
CA ASN A 31 18.81 5.37 -21.64
C ASN A 31 18.05 4.52 -22.66
N LYS A 32 16.75 4.33 -22.49
CA LYS A 32 15.86 3.79 -23.54
C LYS A 32 14.47 4.39 -23.37
N LYS A 33 14.25 5.57 -23.96
CA LYS A 33 12.91 6.13 -24.17
C LYS A 33 12.15 5.20 -25.14
N LYS A 34 11.44 4.21 -24.58
CA LYS A 34 10.32 3.56 -25.27
C LYS A 34 9.07 4.38 -24.96
N VAL A 35 8.44 4.90 -26.00
CA VAL A 35 7.12 5.55 -25.93
C VAL A 35 6.14 4.48 -25.44
N ALA A 36 5.62 4.66 -24.23
CA ALA A 36 4.83 3.65 -23.54
C ALA A 36 3.36 3.77 -23.93
N THR A 37 2.84 2.77 -24.64
CA THR A 37 1.42 2.44 -24.64
C THR A 37 1.04 2.10 -23.19
N VAL A 38 0.22 2.95 -22.54
CA VAL A 38 -0.24 2.71 -21.17
C VAL A 38 -1.31 1.63 -21.17
N SER A 39 -0.90 0.38 -21.00
CA SER A 39 -1.79 -0.73 -20.68
C SER A 39 -2.14 -0.70 -19.20
N PHE A 40 -3.44 -0.59 -18.88
CA PHE A 40 -3.96 -0.57 -17.50
C PHE A 40 -4.33 -1.98 -17.00
N ASP A 41 -3.61 -3.01 -17.46
CA ASP A 41 -3.99 -4.40 -17.21
C ASP A 41 -3.76 -4.83 -15.75
N ASN A 42 -2.98 -4.06 -14.98
CA ASN A 42 -2.73 -4.33 -13.57
C ASN A 42 -2.83 -3.05 -12.71
N PRO A 43 -3.41 -3.14 -11.51
CA PRO A 43 -3.44 -2.02 -10.59
C PRO A 43 -2.03 -1.69 -10.09
N LEU A 44 -1.69 -0.41 -10.07
CA LEU A 44 -0.49 0.07 -9.39
C LEU A 44 -0.71 0.02 -7.88
N ILE A 45 0.02 -0.86 -7.20
CA ILE A 45 -0.02 -0.99 -5.74
C ILE A 45 1.17 -0.20 -5.18
N LEU A 46 0.87 0.82 -4.38
CA LEU A 46 1.88 1.62 -3.70
C LEU A 46 2.15 1.06 -2.30
N SER A 47 3.42 0.88 -1.96
CA SER A 47 3.86 0.52 -0.62
C SER A 47 3.63 1.67 0.36
N ARG A 48 3.67 1.37 1.67
CA ARG A 48 3.32 2.33 2.73
C ARG A 48 4.16 3.62 2.69
N ASP A 49 5.41 3.53 2.29
CA ASP A 49 6.36 4.63 2.15
C ASP A 49 6.16 5.47 0.88
N GLN A 50 5.43 4.95 -0.10
CA GLN A 50 5.20 5.60 -1.40
C GLN A 50 3.97 6.52 -1.42
N HIS A 51 3.27 6.67 -0.29
CA HIS A 51 2.10 7.54 -0.19
C HIS A 51 1.98 8.21 1.20
N PRO A 52 1.43 9.43 1.28
CA PRO A 52 1.25 10.14 2.56
C PRO A 52 0.11 9.55 3.41
N VAL A 53 -0.80 8.78 2.82
CA VAL A 53 -1.99 8.24 3.52
C VAL A 53 -1.61 7.45 4.76
N SER A 54 -1.92 8.00 5.93
CA SER A 54 -1.62 7.43 7.24
C SER A 54 -2.89 7.22 8.04
N ARG A 55 -2.94 6.14 8.83
CA ARG A 55 -4.03 5.91 9.79
C ARG A 55 -4.13 7.02 10.84
N GLN A 56 -3.02 7.74 11.11
CA GLN A 56 -3.00 8.88 12.04
C GLN A 56 -3.82 10.07 11.54
N LEU A 57 -3.98 10.21 10.22
CA LEU A 57 -4.74 11.30 9.59
C LEU A 57 -6.22 10.92 9.39
N MET A 58 -6.62 9.70 9.77
CA MET A 58 -7.99 9.23 9.66
C MET A 58 -8.74 9.49 10.97
N SER A 59 -10.04 9.76 10.87
CA SER A 59 -10.86 9.94 12.07
C SER A 59 -10.88 8.64 12.92
N PRO A 60 -10.89 8.76 14.27
CA PRO A 60 -10.96 7.59 15.15
C PRO A 60 -12.18 6.70 14.89
N ASN A 61 -13.30 7.33 14.47
CA ASN A 61 -14.54 6.63 14.13
C ASN A 61 -14.38 5.76 12.88
N ALA A 62 -13.72 6.27 11.83
CA ALA A 62 -13.44 5.48 10.64
C ALA A 62 -12.55 4.29 10.98
N LEU A 63 -11.45 4.49 11.71
CA LEU A 63 -10.57 3.40 12.14
C LEU A 63 -11.31 2.33 12.92
N LYS A 64 -12.23 2.71 13.82
CA LYS A 64 -13.04 1.76 14.58
C LYS A 64 -13.90 0.88 13.67
N VAL A 65 -14.51 1.45 12.63
CA VAL A 65 -15.32 0.69 11.65
C VAL A 65 -14.43 -0.27 10.86
N LEU A 66 -13.33 0.20 10.27
CA LEU A 66 -12.41 -0.65 9.51
C LEU A 66 -11.88 -1.81 10.38
N HIS A 67 -11.51 -1.53 11.63
CA HIS A 67 -11.02 -2.58 12.54
C HIS A 67 -12.09 -3.61 12.90
N ARG A 68 -13.34 -3.19 13.10
CA ARG A 68 -14.44 -4.13 13.40
C ARG A 68 -14.74 -5.04 12.21
N LEU A 69 -14.80 -4.48 11.01
CA LEU A 69 -15.03 -5.25 9.79
C LEU A 69 -13.89 -6.26 9.55
N ASN A 70 -12.64 -5.81 9.67
CA ASN A 70 -11.48 -6.69 9.55
C ASN A 70 -11.46 -7.80 10.61
N LYS A 71 -11.85 -7.50 11.85
CA LYS A 71 -11.99 -8.53 12.90
C LYS A 71 -13.10 -9.54 12.62
N GLY A 72 -14.15 -9.12 11.91
CA GLY A 72 -15.23 -9.99 11.46
C GLY A 72 -14.88 -10.87 10.25
N GLY A 73 -13.65 -10.77 9.72
CA GLY A 73 -13.22 -11.53 8.54
C GLY A 73 -13.59 -10.89 7.21
N PHE A 74 -14.01 -9.62 7.22
CA PHE A 74 -14.29 -8.86 5.99
C PHE A 74 -13.10 -8.00 5.62
N ASP A 75 -12.89 -7.81 4.31
CA ASP A 75 -11.98 -6.77 3.85
C ASP A 75 -12.65 -5.40 3.96
N ALA A 76 -11.96 -4.43 4.56
CA ALA A 76 -12.42 -3.06 4.67
C ALA A 76 -11.37 -2.07 4.18
N TYR A 77 -11.82 -1.12 3.36
CA TYR A 77 -10.98 -0.13 2.71
C TYR A 77 -11.58 1.27 2.88
N LEU A 78 -10.71 2.26 3.02
CA LEU A 78 -11.11 3.67 2.90
C LEU A 78 -11.03 4.06 1.44
N VAL A 79 -12.05 4.74 0.92
CA VAL A 79 -12.15 5.19 -0.48
C VAL A 79 -12.76 6.59 -0.55
N GLY A 80 -12.74 7.21 -1.73
CA GLY A 80 -13.42 8.47 -2.01
C GLY A 80 -12.72 9.70 -1.43
N GLY A 81 -13.52 10.66 -0.93
CA GLY A 81 -13.06 12.00 -0.51
C GLY A 81 -11.98 11.97 0.56
N GLY A 82 -12.18 11.20 1.64
CA GLY A 82 -11.21 11.16 2.73
C GLY A 82 -9.81 10.68 2.32
N VAL A 83 -9.69 9.78 1.32
CA VAL A 83 -8.37 9.38 0.80
C VAL A 83 -7.75 10.50 -0.01
N ARG A 84 -8.55 11.15 -0.86
CA ARG A 84 -8.11 12.29 -1.68
C ARG A 84 -7.65 13.44 -0.80
N ASP A 85 -8.37 13.76 0.26
CA ASP A 85 -8.07 14.91 1.11
C ASP A 85 -6.73 14.70 1.84
N ILE A 86 -6.49 13.48 2.35
CA ILE A 86 -5.18 13.10 2.93
C ILE A 86 -4.05 13.15 1.88
N LEU A 87 -4.31 12.74 0.64
CA LEU A 87 -3.32 12.81 -0.45
C LEU A 87 -2.96 14.26 -0.82
N LEU A 88 -3.93 15.18 -0.70
CA LEU A 88 -3.74 16.60 -0.98
C LEU A 88 -3.22 17.39 0.23
N GLY A 89 -3.19 16.79 1.42
CA GLY A 89 -2.63 17.40 2.64
C GLY A 89 -3.59 18.31 3.39
N PHE A 90 -4.90 18.06 3.30
CA PHE A 90 -5.92 18.73 4.11
C PHE A 90 -6.14 18.06 5.47
#